data_AF-A0A7S2VW94-F1
#
_entry.id   AF-A0A7S2VW94-F1
#
_cell.length_a   1.000
_cell.length_b   1.000
_cell.length_c   1.000
_cell.angle_alpha   90.00
_cell.angle_beta   90.00
_cell.angle_gamma   90.00
#
_symmetry.space_group_name_H-M   'P 1'
#
loop_
_entity.id
_entity.type
_entity.pdbx_description
1 polymer ?
#
loop_
_entity_poly.entity_id
_entity_poly.type
_entity_poly.pdbx_seq_one_letter_code
_entity_poly.pdbx_strand_id
1 'polypeptide(L)'
;GAFGREAAGEATTQTRKGTKRVQRYDQEGQKQRYFADDDHVDLDTLVKRAKYGDDDLDMHHAVADNIARKARFKEAELDVDAEYDFDGGLELYESRKRTGNREQQQRRERDRAISQHQRATRMEDQCLWCPSSARRPKQLTIAMGLNTYLMLA
;
A
#
# COMPACT_ATOMS: atom_id res chain seq x y z
N GLY A 1 -29.81 11.78 25.72
CA GLY A 1 -29.11 13.08 25.85
C GLY A 1 -28.75 13.54 24.47
N ALA A 2 -29.46 14.55 23.98
CA ALA A 2 -29.31 15.10 22.65
C ALA A 2 -28.42 16.34 22.74
N PHE A 3 -27.18 16.24 22.26
CA PHE A 3 -26.34 17.39 21.97
C PHE A 3 -25.58 17.12 20.67
N GLY A 4 -25.83 17.95 19.66
CA GLY A 4 -24.80 18.33 18.68
C GLY A 4 -24.65 17.53 17.38
N ARG A 5 -25.48 16.53 17.07
CA ARG A 5 -25.32 15.73 15.84
C ARG A 5 -25.65 16.45 14.53
N GLU A 6 -26.40 17.55 14.57
CA GLU A 6 -26.91 18.20 13.34
C GLU A 6 -25.96 19.26 12.76
N ALA A 7 -25.08 19.86 13.57
CA ALA A 7 -24.27 21.01 13.13
C ALA A 7 -22.90 20.63 12.53
N ALA A 8 -22.38 19.43 12.80
CA ALA A 8 -21.05 19.03 12.32
C ALA A 8 -21.06 18.53 10.86
N GLY A 9 -22.19 18.02 10.39
CA GLY A 9 -22.37 17.57 9.01
C GLY A 9 -22.42 18.72 8.00
N GLU A 10 -22.91 19.88 8.41
CA GLU A 10 -23.11 21.04 7.51
C GLU A 10 -21.80 21.82 7.25
N ALA A 11 -20.86 21.79 8.21
CA ALA A 11 -19.54 22.41 8.06
C ALA A 11 -18.59 21.59 7.17
N THR A 12 -18.82 20.29 7.00
CA THR A 12 -18.00 19.42 6.14
C THR A 12 -18.52 19.30 4.70
N THR A 13 -19.74 19.77 4.42
CA THR A 13 -20.29 19.92 3.06
C THR A 13 -19.71 21.11 2.30
N GLN A 14 -18.87 21.93 2.93
CA GLN A 14 -18.10 22.96 2.24
C GLN A 14 -16.96 22.32 1.44
N THR A 15 -17.35 21.83 0.26
CA THR A 15 -16.56 21.62 -0.96
C THR A 15 -15.09 22.08 -0.88
N ARG A 16 -14.24 21.22 -0.30
CA ARG A 16 -12.81 21.26 -0.60
C ARG A 16 -12.67 20.87 -2.08
N LYS A 17 -12.41 21.86 -2.95
CA LYS A 17 -11.95 21.64 -4.33
C LYS A 17 -10.61 20.89 -4.30
N GLY A 18 -10.67 19.57 -4.26
CA GLY A 18 -9.51 18.69 -4.29
C GLY A 18 -9.91 17.27 -3.98
N THR A 19 -9.99 16.43 -5.02
CA THR A 19 -10.32 14.99 -4.99
C THR A 19 -11.68 14.66 -4.37
N LYS A 20 -12.56 14.00 -5.14
CA LYS A 20 -13.86 13.54 -4.61
C LYS A 20 -13.59 12.59 -3.45
N ARG A 21 -13.97 12.97 -2.23
CA ARG A 21 -13.93 12.08 -1.05
C ARG A 21 -14.82 10.87 -1.33
N VAL A 22 -14.41 9.70 -0.85
CA VAL A 22 -15.20 8.48 -0.97
C VAL A 22 -16.53 8.68 -0.25
N GLN A 23 -17.64 8.42 -0.93
CA GLN A 23 -18.97 8.48 -0.33
C GLN A 23 -19.15 7.26 0.59
N ARG A 24 -19.03 7.48 1.91
CA ARG A 24 -19.07 6.41 2.93
C ARG A 24 -20.45 6.21 3.54
N TYR A 25 -21.25 7.27 3.54
CA TYR A 25 -22.58 7.32 4.13
C TYR A 25 -23.63 7.36 3.02
N ASP A 26 -24.72 6.65 3.24
CA ASP A 26 -25.91 6.72 2.38
C ASP A 26 -26.74 7.98 2.64
N GLN A 27 -27.87 8.08 1.92
CA GLN A 27 -28.79 9.21 2.05
C GLN A 27 -29.52 9.24 3.40
N GLU A 28 -29.52 8.12 4.13
CA GLU A 28 -30.16 7.94 5.43
C GLU A 28 -29.17 8.14 6.59
N GLY A 29 -27.89 8.41 6.28
CA GLY A 29 -26.82 8.62 7.24
C GLY A 29 -26.21 7.33 7.80
N GLN A 30 -26.54 6.16 7.25
CA GLN A 30 -25.91 4.90 7.62
C GLN A 30 -24.60 4.70 6.85
N LYS A 31 -23.60 4.17 7.55
CA LYS A 31 -22.28 3.89 6.98
C LYS A 31 -22.35 2.60 6.15
N GLN A 32 -22.07 2.72 4.85
CA GLN A 32 -22.11 1.58 3.92
C GLN A 32 -20.72 1.15 3.45
N ARG A 33 -19.71 2.04 3.46
CA ARG A 33 -18.36 1.74 2.92
C ARG A 33 -17.25 2.31 3.78
N TYR A 34 -16.12 1.61 3.83
CA TYR A 34 -14.89 2.07 4.46
C TYR A 34 -13.85 2.50 3.43
N PHE A 35 -13.68 1.72 2.36
CA PHE A 35 -12.73 1.99 1.26
C PHE A 35 -13.44 2.18 -0.07
N ALA A 36 -12.72 2.74 -1.05
CA ALA A 36 -13.28 3.01 -2.38
C ALA A 36 -13.61 1.73 -3.16
N ASP A 37 -12.94 0.61 -2.83
CA ASP A 37 -13.00 -0.65 -3.57
C ASP A 37 -13.80 -1.76 -2.88
N ASP A 38 -14.46 -1.49 -1.74
CA ASP A 38 -15.22 -2.50 -0.97
C ASP A 38 -16.27 -3.26 -1.82
N ASP A 39 -16.90 -2.60 -2.78
CA ASP A 39 -17.92 -3.18 -3.66
C ASP A 39 -17.35 -3.92 -4.88
N HIS A 40 -16.05 -3.79 -5.13
CA HIS A 40 -15.42 -4.25 -6.37
C HIS A 40 -14.58 -5.52 -6.19
N VAL A 41 -14.65 -6.16 -5.01
CA VAL A 41 -13.80 -7.29 -4.65
C VAL A 41 -14.62 -8.47 -4.16
N ASP A 42 -14.52 -9.60 -4.86
CA ASP A 42 -15.14 -10.85 -4.45
C ASP A 42 -14.42 -11.52 -3.28
N LEU A 43 -15.15 -12.34 -2.50
CA LEU A 43 -14.62 -13.08 -1.35
C LEU A 43 -13.42 -13.96 -1.71
N ASP A 44 -13.45 -14.65 -2.85
CA ASP A 44 -12.32 -15.48 -3.30
C ASP A 44 -11.06 -14.63 -3.57
N THR A 45 -11.25 -13.40 -4.07
CA THR A 45 -10.16 -12.45 -4.28
C THR A 45 -9.58 -11.99 -2.94
N LEU A 46 -10.43 -11.71 -1.95
CA LEU A 46 -9.97 -11.37 -0.59
C LEU A 46 -9.16 -12.51 0.04
N VAL A 47 -9.61 -13.76 -0.08
CA VAL A 47 -8.89 -14.93 0.45
C VAL A 47 -7.53 -15.08 -0.23
N LYS A 48 -7.46 -14.90 -1.55
CA LYS A 48 -6.19 -14.94 -2.29
C LYS A 48 -5.24 -13.84 -1.80
N ARG A 49 -5.72 -12.62 -1.65
CA ARG A 49 -4.89 -11.50 -1.17
C ARG A 49 -4.37 -11.73 0.25
N ALA A 50 -5.22 -12.20 1.16
CA ALA A 50 -4.82 -12.55 2.51
C ALA A 50 -3.78 -13.68 2.57
N LYS A 51 -3.85 -14.66 1.65
CA LYS A 51 -2.90 -15.78 1.57
C LYS A 51 -1.57 -15.40 0.93
N TYR A 52 -1.59 -14.63 -0.14
CA TYR A 52 -0.42 -14.36 -0.98
C TYR A 52 0.25 -13.01 -0.69
N GLY A 53 -0.27 -12.24 0.27
CA GLY A 53 0.49 -11.18 0.94
C GLY A 53 0.71 -9.90 0.14
N ASP A 54 -0.05 -9.63 -0.92
CA ASP A 54 -0.03 -8.26 -1.47
C ASP A 54 -0.84 -7.26 -0.60
N ASP A 55 -1.57 -7.83 0.37
CA ASP A 55 -2.30 -7.19 1.46
C ASP A 55 -1.53 -7.23 2.79
N ASP A 56 -0.20 -7.27 2.77
CA ASP A 56 0.55 -6.74 3.92
C ASP A 56 0.18 -5.25 4.01
N LEU A 57 -0.87 -5.01 4.79
CA LEU A 57 -1.37 -3.73 5.25
C LEU A 57 -0.28 -3.11 6.11
N ASP A 58 0.82 -2.71 5.48
CA ASP A 58 1.75 -1.79 6.09
C ASP A 58 1.07 -0.42 6.09
N MET A 59 0.05 -0.33 6.95
CA MET A 59 -0.74 0.86 7.17
C MET A 59 0.17 2.01 7.57
N HIS A 60 1.27 1.72 8.27
CA HIS A 60 2.30 2.68 8.61
C HIS A 60 3.00 3.22 7.36
N HIS A 61 3.41 2.37 6.41
CA HIS A 61 3.97 2.83 5.15
C HIS A 61 2.96 3.61 4.30
N ALA A 62 1.69 3.16 4.23
CA ALA A 62 0.65 3.85 3.48
C ALA A 62 0.38 5.26 4.04
N VAL A 63 0.25 5.37 5.37
CA VAL A 63 0.09 6.63 6.08
C VAL A 63 1.31 7.53 5.86
N ALA A 64 2.52 7.01 6.06
CA ALA A 64 3.75 7.77 5.87
C ALA A 64 3.89 8.31 4.44
N ASP A 65 3.63 7.48 3.42
CA ASP A 65 3.68 7.88 2.00
C ASP A 65 2.62 8.92 1.66
N ASN A 66 1.40 8.77 2.18
CA ASN A 66 0.31 9.70 1.93
C ASN A 66 0.55 11.05 2.63
N ILE A 67 1.11 11.06 3.83
CA ILE A 67 1.54 12.29 4.54
C ILE A 67 2.68 12.96 3.78
N ALA A 68 3.74 12.22 3.43
CA ALA A 68 4.92 12.77 2.75
C ALA A 68 4.59 13.43 1.40
N ARG A 69 3.57 12.94 0.70
CA ARG A 69 3.11 13.50 -0.58
C ARG A 69 2.17 14.70 -0.41
N LYS A 70 1.55 14.88 0.76
CA LYS A 70 0.57 15.94 0.98
C LYS A 70 1.30 17.24 1.31
N ALA A 71 1.45 18.11 0.31
CA ALA A 71 2.15 19.38 0.44
C ALA A 71 1.60 20.33 1.52
N ARG A 72 0.34 20.14 1.95
CA ARG A 72 -0.31 20.88 3.04
C ARG A 72 -0.96 19.92 4.03
N PHE A 73 -0.15 19.03 4.60
CA PHE A 73 -0.60 18.22 5.72
C PHE A 73 -0.89 19.11 6.94
N LYS A 74 -2.00 18.87 7.63
CA LYS A 74 -2.33 19.51 8.91
C LYS A 74 -2.42 18.43 9.97
N GLU A 75 -1.82 18.65 11.12
CA GLU A 75 -1.84 17.70 12.25
C GLU A 75 -3.27 17.32 12.67
N ALA A 76 -4.22 18.27 12.57
CA ALA A 76 -5.65 18.04 12.80
C ALA A 76 -6.31 17.00 11.87
N GLU A 77 -5.62 16.51 10.83
CA GLU A 77 -6.10 15.41 9.98
C GLU A 77 -5.72 14.02 10.51
N LEU A 78 -4.88 13.94 11.55
CA LEU A 78 -4.60 12.75 12.37
C LEU A 78 -5.18 12.89 13.79
N ASP A 79 -6.08 13.84 13.99
CA ASP A 79 -6.75 14.00 15.28
C ASP A 79 -7.58 12.74 15.59
N VAL A 80 -7.35 12.15 16.76
CA VAL A 80 -7.89 10.84 17.15
C VAL A 80 -9.42 10.92 17.27
N ASP A 81 -9.93 12.02 17.79
CA ASP A 81 -11.37 12.26 17.93
C ASP A 81 -12.02 12.41 16.55
N ALA A 82 -11.35 13.09 15.61
CA ALA A 82 -11.83 13.23 14.24
C ALA A 82 -11.80 11.89 13.46
N GLU A 83 -10.80 11.04 13.72
CA GLU A 83 -10.70 9.70 13.15
C GLU A 83 -11.85 8.80 13.66
N TYR A 84 -12.08 8.77 14.96
CA TYR A 84 -13.10 7.93 15.59
C TYR A 84 -14.54 8.38 15.33
N ASP A 85 -14.82 9.69 15.40
CA ASP A 85 -16.19 10.20 15.33
C ASP A 85 -16.65 10.49 13.89
N PHE A 86 -15.73 10.78 12.97
CA PHE A 86 -16.06 11.29 11.63
C PHE A 86 -15.30 10.61 10.48
N ASP A 87 -14.59 9.50 10.75
CA ASP A 87 -13.70 8.83 9.79
C ASP A 87 -12.68 9.80 9.16
N GLY A 88 -12.29 10.84 9.90
CA GLY A 88 -11.28 11.80 9.50
C GLY A 88 -9.94 11.10 9.28
N GLY A 89 -9.28 11.37 8.17
CA GLY A 89 -7.96 10.78 7.91
C GLY A 89 -7.96 9.32 7.43
N LEU A 90 -9.11 8.65 7.33
CA LEU A 90 -9.16 7.24 6.91
C LEU A 90 -8.64 7.00 5.47
N GLU A 91 -8.61 8.04 4.63
CA GLU A 91 -7.96 8.02 3.30
C GLU A 91 -6.42 7.96 3.37
N LEU A 92 -5.80 8.39 4.47
CA LEU A 92 -4.34 8.31 4.68
C LEU A 92 -3.89 6.85 4.85
N TYR A 93 -4.77 6.03 5.40
CA TYR A 93 -4.57 4.61 5.64
C TYR A 93 -4.78 3.74 4.39
N GLU A 94 -5.40 4.30 3.34
CA GLU A 94 -5.68 3.57 2.12
C GLU A 94 -4.41 3.41 1.26
N SER A 95 -4.11 2.16 0.91
CA SER A 95 -3.00 1.86 0.01
C SER A 95 -3.28 2.41 -1.38
N ARG A 96 -2.33 3.19 -1.90
CA ARG A 96 -2.42 3.68 -3.28
C ARG A 96 -2.40 2.58 -4.33
N LYS A 97 -1.97 1.37 -4.01
CA LYS A 97 -2.06 0.25 -4.96
C LYS A 97 -3.51 0.01 -5.41
N ARG A 98 -4.47 0.26 -4.52
CA ARG A 98 -5.89 0.03 -4.73
C ARG A 98 -6.63 1.24 -5.31
N THR A 99 -6.02 2.42 -5.29
CA THR A 99 -6.65 3.64 -5.80
C THR A 99 -6.25 3.98 -7.23
N GLY A 100 -7.25 4.41 -8.01
CA GLY A 100 -7.11 4.83 -9.40
C GLY A 100 -7.66 3.80 -10.40
N ASN A 101 -7.64 4.17 -11.68
CA ASN A 101 -8.15 3.31 -12.75
C ASN A 101 -7.34 2.01 -12.85
N ARG A 102 -7.98 0.93 -13.31
CA ARG A 102 -7.34 -0.39 -13.50
C ARG A 102 -6.04 -0.32 -14.33
N GLU A 103 -5.98 0.53 -15.35
CA GLU A 103 -4.76 0.75 -16.13
C GLU A 103 -3.61 1.36 -15.31
N GLN A 104 -3.92 2.28 -14.38
CA GLN A 104 -2.91 2.89 -13.50
C GLN A 104 -2.38 1.87 -12.49
N GLN A 105 -3.26 1.01 -11.97
CA GLN A 105 -2.88 -0.08 -11.07
C GLN A 105 -1.93 -1.05 -11.79
N GLN A 106 -2.29 -1.51 -12.99
CA GLN A 106 -1.43 -2.38 -13.81
C GLN A 106 -0.08 -1.75 -14.15
N ARG A 107 -0.04 -0.45 -14.46
CA ARG A 107 1.23 0.27 -14.68
C ARG A 107 2.11 0.25 -13.44
N ARG A 108 1.56 0.51 -12.26
CA ARG A 108 2.31 0.49 -10.99
C ARG A 108 2.83 -0.91 -10.66
N GLU A 109 2.01 -1.94 -10.87
CA GLU A 109 2.43 -3.34 -10.69
C GLU A 109 3.57 -3.70 -11.63
N ARG A 110 3.47 -3.33 -12.91
CA ARG A 110 4.53 -3.52 -13.91
C ARG A 110 5.82 -2.81 -13.49
N ASP A 111 5.74 -1.54 -13.10
CA ASP A 111 6.92 -0.76 -12.69
C ASP A 111 7.56 -1.34 -11.42
N ARG A 112 6.75 -1.83 -10.47
CA ARG A 112 7.23 -2.55 -9.28
C ARG A 112 7.94 -3.84 -9.68
N ALA A 113 7.36 -4.64 -10.56
CA ALA A 113 7.99 -5.87 -11.04
C ALA A 113 9.32 -5.60 -11.76
N ILE A 114 9.35 -4.57 -12.63
CA ILE A 114 10.58 -4.16 -13.33
C ILE A 114 11.65 -3.71 -12.34
N SER A 115 11.31 -2.84 -11.39
CA SER A 115 12.28 -2.31 -10.42
C SER A 115 12.81 -3.41 -9.49
N GLN A 116 11.96 -4.32 -9.04
CA GLN A 116 12.36 -5.48 -8.25
C GLN A 116 13.27 -6.42 -9.04
N HIS A 117 12.92 -6.71 -10.30
CA HIS A 117 13.74 -7.52 -11.18
C HIS A 117 15.11 -6.89 -11.40
N GLN A 118 15.15 -5.60 -11.75
CA GLN A 118 16.41 -4.88 -11.95
C GLN A 118 17.29 -4.89 -10.69
N ARG A 119 16.69 -4.73 -9.50
CA ARG A 119 17.42 -4.82 -8.24
C ARG A 119 17.97 -6.22 -8.02
N ALA A 120 17.16 -7.27 -8.22
CA ALA A 120 17.57 -8.65 -8.07
C ALA A 120 18.71 -9.01 -9.02
N THR A 121 18.59 -8.69 -10.31
CA THR A 121 19.63 -8.93 -11.32
C THR A 121 20.94 -8.22 -10.96
N ARG A 122 20.88 -6.94 -10.55
CA ARG A 122 22.10 -6.21 -10.13
C ARG A 122 22.79 -6.86 -8.93
N MET A 123 22.01 -7.35 -7.97
CA MET A 123 22.56 -8.04 -6.80
C MET A 123 23.17 -9.38 -7.21
N GLU A 124 22.52 -10.13 -8.10
CA GLU A 124 23.01 -11.41 -8.62
C GLU A 124 24.31 -11.25 -9.43
N ASP A 125 24.38 -10.26 -10.33
CA ASP A 125 25.57 -9.97 -11.14
C ASP A 125 26.78 -9.63 -10.27
N GLN A 126 26.56 -8.97 -9.13
CA GLN A 126 27.61 -8.56 -8.21
C GLN A 126 27.91 -9.58 -7.09
N CYS A 127 27.07 -10.59 -6.94
CA CYS A 127 27.13 -11.59 -5.86
C CYS A 127 28.36 -12.47 -6.01
N LEU A 128 29.18 -12.60 -4.96
CA LEU A 128 30.35 -13.49 -4.98
C LEU A 128 29.98 -14.97 -4.87
N TRP A 129 28.77 -15.26 -4.37
CA TRP A 129 28.32 -16.63 -4.08
C TRP A 129 27.40 -17.21 -5.15
N CYS A 130 26.88 -16.39 -6.05
CA CYS A 130 25.87 -16.82 -7.00
C CYS A 130 26.55 -17.55 -8.17
N PRO A 131 26.16 -18.78 -8.53
CA PRO A 131 26.85 -19.54 -9.58
C PRO A 131 26.84 -18.87 -10.95
N SER A 132 25.79 -18.11 -11.24
CA SER A 132 25.55 -17.34 -12.46
C SER A 132 26.41 -16.07 -12.57
N SER A 133 26.94 -15.56 -11.45
CA SER A 133 27.63 -14.28 -11.46
C SER A 133 29.01 -14.36 -12.10
N ALA A 134 29.37 -13.32 -12.86
CA ALA A 134 30.71 -13.20 -13.44
C ALA A 134 31.78 -12.88 -12.39
N ARG A 135 31.38 -12.26 -11.26
CA ARG A 135 32.27 -11.87 -10.17
C ARG A 135 32.70 -13.03 -9.28
N ARG A 136 32.03 -14.18 -9.35
CA ARG A 136 32.38 -15.35 -8.53
C ARG A 136 33.73 -15.96 -8.92
N PRO A 137 34.67 -16.14 -7.99
CA PRO A 137 35.93 -16.83 -8.24
C PRO A 137 35.73 -18.35 -8.33
N LYS A 138 35.50 -18.86 -9.53
CA LYS A 138 35.20 -20.29 -9.77
C LYS A 138 36.26 -21.24 -9.21
N GLN A 139 37.53 -20.85 -9.29
CA GLN A 139 38.68 -21.63 -8.84
C GLN A 139 38.73 -21.88 -7.32
N LEU A 140 38.01 -21.10 -6.51
CA LEU A 140 37.99 -21.26 -5.04
C LEU A 140 36.97 -22.31 -4.57
N THR A 141 36.27 -22.96 -5.50
CA THR A 141 35.27 -23.99 -5.18
C THR A 141 35.95 -25.33 -4.93
N ILE A 142 35.77 -25.90 -3.73
CA ILE A 142 36.40 -27.18 -3.33
C ILE A 142 35.45 -28.36 -3.57
N ALA A 143 34.18 -28.20 -3.21
CA ALA A 143 33.18 -29.26 -3.33
C ALA A 143 31.84 -28.69 -3.78
N MET A 144 31.12 -29.44 -4.63
CA MET A 144 29.76 -29.13 -5.05
C MET A 144 28.82 -30.27 -4.68
N GLY A 145 27.74 -29.95 -3.98
CA GLY A 145 26.60 -30.82 -3.73
C GLY A 145 25.45 -30.51 -4.69
N LEU A 146 24.29 -31.11 -4.45
CA LEU A 146 23.11 -30.94 -5.32
C LEU A 146 22.57 -29.50 -5.31
N ASN A 147 22.48 -28.89 -4.13
CA ASN A 147 21.91 -27.54 -3.96
C ASN A 147 22.87 -26.57 -3.23
N THR A 148 24.10 -26.99 -2.96
CA THR A 148 25.08 -26.24 -2.15
C THR A 148 26.49 -26.47 -2.65
N TYR A 149 27.43 -25.60 -2.28
CA TYR A 149 28.85 -25.79 -2.56
C TYR A 149 29.70 -25.20 -1.44
N LEU A 150 30.95 -25.66 -1.34
CA LEU A 150 31.95 -25.17 -0.39
C LEU A 150 33.03 -24.40 -1.15
N MET A 151 33.35 -23.20 -0.65
CA MET A 151 34.32 -22.28 -1.23
C MET A 151 35.26 -21.75 -0.14
N LEU A 152 36.53 -21.55 -0.48
CA LEU A 152 37.48 -20.85 0.38
C LEU A 152 37.19 -19.35 0.40
N ALA A 153 37.31 -18.76 1.59
CA ALA A 153 37.16 -17.32 1.80
C ALA A 153 38.33 -16.53 1.20
#